data_AF-A0A920UAV5-F1
#
_entry.id   AF-A0A920UAV5-F1
#
_cell.length_a   1.000
_cell.length_b   1.000
_cell.length_c   1.000
_cell.angle_alpha   90.00
_cell.angle_beta   90.00
_cell.angle_gamma   90.00
#
_symmetry.space_group_name_H-M   'P 1'
#
loop_
_entity.id
_entity.type
_entity.pdbx_description
1 polymer ?
#
loop_
_entity_poly.entity_id
_entity_poly.type
_entity_poly.pdbx_seq_one_letter_code
_entity_poly.pdbx_strand_id
1 'polypeptide(L)'
;MFGMTLHDAQVAAGSQFTPITPVGHCFLVAPEAGQAGLTFWVVSGTVERVDVDTRTITTRSGAGIGDTEDRIRELFGERIQTTTLPEDRGTSWPTSLRTSPTPPTG
;
A
#
# COMPACT_ATOMS: atom_id res chain seq x y z
N MET A 1 8.93 0.78 -5.29
CA MET A 1 8.63 1.37 -3.98
C MET A 1 8.42 0.27 -2.97
N PHE A 2 7.39 -0.58 -3.11
CA PHE A 2 7.36 -1.83 -2.33
C PHE A 2 8.60 -2.70 -2.57
N GLY A 3 9.17 -3.25 -1.50
CA GLY A 3 10.38 -4.07 -1.51
C GLY A 3 11.68 -3.31 -1.79
N MET A 4 11.63 -2.00 -2.09
CA MET A 4 12.83 -1.19 -2.20
C MET A 4 13.40 -0.87 -0.82
N THR A 5 14.72 -0.70 -0.74
CA THR A 5 15.31 -0.05 0.42
C THR A 5 14.77 1.38 0.56
N LEU A 6 14.80 1.95 1.77
CA LEU A 6 14.42 3.34 1.98
C LEU A 6 15.19 4.30 1.06
N HIS A 7 16.48 4.05 0.86
CA HIS A 7 17.32 4.86 -0.04
C HIS A 7 16.84 4.79 -1.50
N ASP A 8 16.64 3.58 -2.04
CA ASP A 8 16.18 3.43 -3.42
C ASP A 8 14.78 4.03 -3.64
N ALA A 9 13.91 3.95 -2.62
CA ALA A 9 12.60 4.57 -2.66
C ALA A 9 12.69 6.10 -2.72
N GLN A 10 13.59 6.71 -1.95
CA GLN A 10 13.85 8.17 -2.00
C GLN A 10 14.40 8.59 -3.37
N VAL A 11 15.33 7.83 -3.94
CA VAL A 11 15.88 8.08 -5.27
C VAL A 11 14.78 8.00 -6.33
N ALA A 12 13.96 6.94 -6.30
CA ALA A 12 12.86 6.76 -7.24
C ALA A 12 11.77 7.84 -7.10
N ALA A 13 11.54 8.33 -5.89
CA ALA A 13 10.60 9.41 -5.62
C ALA A 13 11.16 10.81 -5.99
N GLY A 14 12.48 10.93 -6.16
CA GLY A 14 13.14 12.23 -6.31
C GLY A 14 12.96 13.14 -5.09
N SER A 15 12.80 12.55 -3.90
CA SER A 15 12.40 13.26 -2.67
C SER A 15 13.05 12.61 -1.45
N GLN A 16 13.50 13.44 -0.50
CA GLN A 16 13.92 12.95 0.81
C GLN A 16 12.69 12.57 1.63
N PHE A 17 12.83 11.56 2.49
CA PHE A 17 11.75 11.08 3.33
C PHE A 17 12.04 11.43 4.78
N THR A 18 11.12 12.15 5.42
CA THR A 18 11.20 12.51 6.83
C THR A 18 10.42 11.49 7.68
N PRO A 19 11.03 10.92 8.75
CA PRO A 19 10.30 10.10 9.70
C PRO A 19 9.19 10.87 10.41
N ILE A 20 8.01 10.26 10.48
CA ILE A 20 6.84 10.80 11.21
C ILE A 20 6.52 9.99 12.47
N THR A 21 7.27 8.92 12.71
CA THR A 21 7.32 8.13 13.94
C THR A 21 8.76 7.91 14.36
N PRO A 22 9.06 7.52 15.61
CA PRO A 22 10.42 7.15 16.02
C PRO A 22 11.01 6.07 15.10
N VAL A 23 12.27 6.25 14.71
CA VAL A 23 12.97 5.31 13.82
C VAL A 23 13.39 4.07 14.59
N GLY A 24 13.12 2.90 14.01
CA GLY A 24 13.42 1.59 14.59
C GLY A 24 13.25 0.49 13.55
N HIS A 25 12.89 -0.72 14.00
CA HIS A 25 12.63 -1.85 13.09
C HIS A 25 11.41 -1.62 12.18
N CYS A 26 10.38 -0.93 12.67
CA CYS A 26 9.17 -0.58 11.94
C CYS A 26 8.84 0.89 12.21
N PHE A 27 8.77 1.70 11.17
CA PHE A 27 8.50 3.14 11.29
C PHE A 27 7.87 3.69 10.02
N LEU A 28 7.27 4.88 10.14
CA LEU A 28 6.63 5.59 9.06
C LEU A 28 7.48 6.78 8.62
N VAL A 29 7.51 7.01 7.31
CA VAL A 29 8.14 8.17 6.70
C VAL A 29 7.20 8.81 5.69
N ALA A 30 7.34 10.12 5.50
CA ALA A 30 6.62 10.88 4.49
C ALA A 30 7.61 11.60 3.56
N PRO A 31 7.33 11.69 2.25
CA PRO A 31 8.16 12.45 1.33
C PRO A 31 8.07 13.95 1.63
N GLU A 32 9.21 14.65 1.61
CA GLU A 32 9.30 16.09 1.86
C GLU A 32 8.76 16.93 0.69
N ALA A 33 8.98 16.44 -0.52
CA ALA A 33 8.46 17.02 -1.76
C ALA A 33 7.47 16.07 -2.44
N GLY A 34 6.46 16.66 -3.08
CA GLY A 34 5.41 15.93 -3.79
C GLY A 34 4.01 16.31 -3.31
N GLN A 35 3.02 15.53 -3.75
CA GLN A 35 1.64 15.73 -3.35
C GLN A 35 1.40 15.12 -1.97
N ALA A 36 0.77 15.88 -1.08
CA ALA A 36 0.47 15.41 0.28
C ALA A 36 -0.43 14.17 0.26
N GLY A 37 -0.35 13.38 1.32
CA GLY A 37 -1.19 12.21 1.53
C GLY A 37 -0.57 10.88 1.11
N LEU A 38 0.77 10.81 1.12
CA LEU A 38 1.54 9.58 1.03
C LEU A 38 2.26 9.32 2.34
N THR A 39 2.17 8.09 2.85
CA THR A 39 2.99 7.60 3.96
C THR A 39 3.56 6.24 3.60
N PHE A 40 4.84 6.02 3.89
CA PHE A 40 5.52 4.75 3.65
C PHE A 40 5.80 4.05 4.97
N TRP A 41 5.47 2.76 5.05
CA TRP A 41 5.90 1.91 6.14
C TRP A 41 7.22 1.26 5.78
N VAL A 42 8.21 1.47 6.63
CA VAL A 42 9.52 0.87 6.51
C VAL A 42 9.64 -0.23 7.56
N VAL A 43 9.95 -1.46 7.13
CA VAL A 43 10.25 -2.59 8.02
C VAL A 43 11.62 -3.13 7.64
N SER A 44 12.53 -3.28 8.60
CA SER A 44 13.89 -3.78 8.34
C SER A 44 14.64 -3.03 7.22
N GLY A 45 14.36 -1.73 7.05
CA GLY A 45 14.99 -0.88 6.05
C GLY A 45 14.37 -0.93 4.65
N THR A 46 13.34 -1.76 4.42
CA THR A 46 12.60 -1.84 3.16
C THR A 46 11.20 -1.27 3.30
N VAL A 47 10.67 -0.69 2.22
CA VAL A 47 9.30 -0.20 2.16
C VAL A 47 8.36 -1.39 1.97
N GLU A 48 7.51 -1.65 2.95
CA GLU A 48 6.56 -2.77 2.96
C GLU A 48 5.11 -2.34 2.74
N ARG A 49 4.79 -1.06 2.93
CA ARG A 49 3.46 -0.50 2.69
C ARG A 49 3.54 0.94 2.19
N VAL A 50 2.64 1.28 1.29
CA VAL A 50 2.37 2.65 0.85
C VAL A 50 0.93 2.96 1.19
N ASP A 51 0.72 3.92 2.08
CA ASP A 51 -0.58 4.47 2.41
C ASP A 51 -0.84 5.72 1.58
N VAL A 52 -2.04 5.77 1.02
CA VAL A 52 -2.61 6.93 0.34
C VAL A 52 -3.84 7.33 1.14
N ASP A 53 -3.98 8.59 1.52
CA ASP A 53 -5.14 9.09 2.30
C ASP A 53 -5.90 10.24 1.60
N THR A 54 -5.50 10.55 0.36
CA THR A 54 -6.08 11.60 -0.47
C THR A 54 -6.74 11.03 -1.71
N ARG A 55 -7.80 11.70 -2.19
CA ARG A 55 -8.46 11.36 -3.46
C ARG A 55 -7.74 11.89 -4.70
N THR A 56 -6.70 12.70 -4.50
CA THR A 56 -5.99 13.36 -5.61
C THR A 56 -4.87 12.51 -6.21
N ILE A 57 -4.49 11.42 -5.55
CA ILE A 57 -3.47 10.49 -6.02
C ILE A 57 -4.16 9.27 -6.62
N THR A 58 -3.72 8.88 -7.81
CA THR A 58 -4.14 7.66 -8.49
C THR A 58 -2.94 6.77 -8.79
N THR A 59 -3.20 5.47 -8.90
CA THR A 59 -2.24 4.53 -9.46
C THR A 59 -1.99 4.85 -10.95
N ARG A 60 -0.91 4.31 -11.53
CA ARG A 60 -0.64 4.44 -12.97
C ARG A 60 -1.79 3.91 -13.84
N SER A 61 -2.53 2.90 -13.36
CA SER A 61 -3.73 2.36 -14.01
C SER A 61 -4.97 3.24 -13.83
N GLY A 62 -4.88 4.33 -13.06
CA GLY A 62 -5.97 5.29 -12.88
C GLY A 62 -6.90 5.02 -11.70
N ALA A 63 -6.65 3.96 -10.90
CA ALA A 63 -7.46 3.69 -9.70
C ALA A 63 -7.09 4.65 -8.57
N GLY A 64 -8.09 5.24 -7.93
CA GLY A 64 -7.95 6.19 -6.82
C GLY A 64 -8.96 5.97 -5.69
N ILE A 65 -8.74 6.67 -4.58
CA ILE A 65 -9.65 6.62 -3.42
C ILE A 65 -10.97 7.30 -3.78
N GLY A 66 -12.07 6.58 -3.57
CA GLY A 66 -13.44 7.06 -3.85
C GLY A 66 -14.00 6.59 -5.20
N ASP A 67 -13.22 5.87 -6.01
CA ASP A 67 -13.75 5.18 -7.18
C ASP A 67 -14.83 4.17 -6.78
N THR A 68 -15.85 4.02 -7.64
CA THR A 68 -16.86 2.99 -7.48
C THR A 68 -16.27 1.60 -7.72
N GLU A 69 -16.90 0.58 -7.15
CA GLU A 69 -16.49 -0.80 -7.43
C GLU A 69 -16.55 -1.14 -8.92
N ASP A 70 -17.56 -0.63 -9.64
CA ASP A 70 -17.66 -0.79 -11.10
C ASP A 70 -16.47 -0.19 -11.85
N ARG A 71 -15.98 0.98 -11.42
CA ARG A 71 -14.77 1.58 -11.99
C ARG A 71 -13.54 0.71 -11.74
N ILE A 72 -13.40 0.14 -10.54
CA ILE A 72 -12.31 -0.77 -10.23
C ILE A 72 -12.38 -2.05 -11.08
N ARG A 73 -13.58 -2.61 -11.28
CA ARG A 73 -13.80 -3.77 -12.17
C ARG A 73 -13.47 -3.45 -13.62
N GLU A 74 -13.80 -2.26 -14.11
CA GLU A 74 -13.44 -1.79 -15.46
C GLU A 74 -11.91 -1.72 -15.63
N LEU A 75 -11.19 -1.19 -14.64
CA LEU A 75 -9.74 -0.99 -14.72
C LEU A 75 -8.94 -2.31 -14.65
N PHE A 76 -9.41 -3.29 -13.89
CA PHE A 76 -8.64 -4.50 -13.61
C PHE A 76 -9.24 -5.79 -14.20
N GLY A 77 -10.52 -5.80 -14.54
CA GLY A 77 -11.20 -6.95 -15.13
C GLY A 77 -11.00 -8.23 -14.32
N GLU A 78 -10.59 -9.30 -15.01
CA GLU A 78 -10.37 -10.62 -14.42
C GLU A 78 -9.13 -10.71 -13.50
N ARG A 79 -8.33 -9.63 -13.39
CA ARG A 79 -7.13 -9.60 -12.53
C ARG A 79 -7.46 -9.44 -11.05
N ILE A 80 -8.72 -9.20 -10.70
CA ILE A 80 -9.19 -9.07 -9.33
C ILE A 80 -10.29 -10.08 -9.05
N GLN A 81 -10.37 -10.50 -7.79
CA GLN A 81 -11.48 -11.29 -7.27
C GLN A 81 -12.23 -10.43 -6.26
N THR A 82 -13.55 -10.41 -6.38
CA THR A 82 -14.43 -9.69 -5.44
C THR A 82 -15.14 -10.71 -4.56
N THR A 83 -15.21 -10.46 -3.26
CA THR A 83 -16.03 -11.24 -2.34
C THR A 83 -16.80 -10.28 -1.47
N THR A 84 -18.12 -10.40 -1.45
CA THR A 84 -18.97 -9.65 -0.52
C THR A 84 -18.79 -10.22 0.87
N LEU A 85 -18.41 -9.39 1.83
CA LEU A 85 -18.37 -9.78 3.23
C LEU A 85 -19.78 -9.76 3.82
N PRO A 86 -20.14 -10.72 4.70
CA PRO A 86 -21.37 -10.65 5.47
C PRO A 86 -21.46 -9.35 6.29
N GLU A 87 -22.64 -8.73 6.35
CA GLU A 87 -22.88 -7.43 7.00
C GLU A 87 -22.55 -7.40 8.51
N ASP A 88 -22.42 -8.56 9.17
CA ASP A 88 -22.22 -8.70 10.60
C ASP A 88 -20.74 -8.64 11.07
N ARG A 89 -19.77 -8.50 10.16
CA ARG A 89 -18.33 -8.45 10.49
C ARG A 89 -17.69 -7.08 10.38
N GLY A 90 -18.43 -6.01 10.69
CA GLY A 90 -17.88 -4.67 10.86
C GLY A 90 -16.91 -4.59 12.05
N THR A 91 -15.69 -5.15 11.92
CA THR A 91 -14.41 -4.87 12.62
C THR A 91 -13.42 -6.04 12.64
N SER A 92 -13.76 -7.25 12.15
CA SER A 92 -12.77 -8.34 12.07
C SER A 92 -12.24 -8.50 10.64
N TRP A 93 -11.01 -8.01 10.42
CA TRP A 93 -10.23 -8.41 9.25
C TRP A 93 -10.17 -9.95 9.20
N PRO A 94 -10.44 -10.59 8.06
CA PRO A 94 -10.29 -12.04 7.97
C PRO A 94 -8.82 -12.38 8.21
N THR A 95 -8.54 -13.08 9.31
CA THR A 95 -7.21 -13.58 9.71
C THR A 95 -6.54 -14.41 8.60
N SER A 96 -7.29 -14.85 7.60
CA SER A 96 -6.86 -15.69 6.48
C SER A 96 -6.14 -14.98 5.32
N LEU A 97 -6.03 -13.64 5.30
CA LEU A 97 -5.18 -12.93 4.31
C LEU A 97 -3.71 -12.77 4.77
N ARG A 98 -3.32 -13.41 5.88
CA ARG A 98 -1.90 -13.68 6.15
C ARG A 98 -1.44 -14.68 5.09
N THR A 99 -0.70 -14.22 4.09
CA THR A 99 -0.10 -15.05 3.05
C THR A 99 0.52 -16.31 3.67
N SER A 100 -0.11 -17.46 3.42
CA SER A 100 0.52 -18.76 3.69
C SER A 100 1.74 -18.88 2.79
N PRO A 101 2.97 -19.06 3.32
CA PRO A 101 4.09 -19.46 2.50
C PRO A 101 3.89 -20.95 2.20
N THR A 102 3.34 -21.30 1.03
CA THR A 102 3.41 -22.69 0.57
C THR A 102 4.83 -22.91 0.04
N PRO A 103 5.67 -23.77 0.64
CA PRO A 103 6.93 -24.16 0.02
C PRO A 103 6.66 -25.04 -1.21
N PRO A 104 7.50 -25.01 -2.25
CA PRO A 104 7.37 -25.93 -3.37
C PRO A 104 7.64 -27.37 -2.88
N THR A 105 6.68 -28.27 -3.09
CA THR A 105 6.91 -29.71 -2.98
C THR A 105 7.81 -30.13 -4.15
N GLY A 106 8.94 -30.75 -3.83
CA GLY A 106 9.88 -31.33 -4.79
C GLY A 106 9.39 -32.62 -5.44
#